data_AF-A0A2T2W3F4-F1
#
_entry.id   AF-A0A2T2W3F4-F1
#
_cell.length_a   1.000
_cell.length_b   1.000
_cell.length_c   1.000
_cell.angle_alpha   90.00
_cell.angle_beta   90.00
_cell.angle_gamma   90.00
#
_symmetry.space_group_name_H-M   'P 1'
#
loop_
_entity.id
_entity.type
_entity.pdbx_description
1 polymer ?
#
loop_
_entity_poly.entity_id
_entity_poly.type
_entity_poly.pdbx_seq_one_letter_code
_entity_poly.pdbx_strand_id
1 'polypeptide(L)'
;MRVAPPVANAQPPQPLSRNSAPSAPPAAPPAVAPPAPITQAPLQAAPSYYVVTDYSGASSLESARGAVGDAYVRNFSSGTRIQMGAFSQESSARNLQQQLESQGIPAQVISP
;
A
#
# COMPACT_ATOMS: atom_id res chain seq x y z
N MET A 1 36.77 1.29 44.05
CA MET A 1 37.45 1.93 42.89
C MET A 1 36.66 3.21 42.60
N ARG A 2 37.05 4.40 43.12
CA ARG A 2 37.97 5.41 42.53
C ARG A 2 37.51 5.80 41.11
N VAL A 3 37.14 7.03 40.76
CA VAL A 3 37.87 8.33 40.91
C VAL A 3 36.93 9.58 40.79
N ALA A 4 37.43 10.73 41.26
CA ALA A 4 36.80 12.05 41.52
C ALA A 4 37.03 13.09 40.37
N PRO A 5 37.00 14.44 40.53
CA PRO A 5 36.08 15.42 41.16
C PRO A 5 35.68 16.57 40.16
N PRO A 6 35.82 17.89 40.45
CA PRO A 6 34.79 18.87 40.84
C PRO A 6 34.63 20.03 39.83
N VAL A 7 33.67 20.94 40.01
CA VAL A 7 33.86 22.42 39.96
C VAL A 7 32.53 23.12 40.21
N ALA A 8 32.13 23.27 41.48
CA ALA A 8 31.18 24.32 41.84
C ALA A 8 31.96 25.65 41.85
N ASN A 9 32.12 26.24 40.66
CA ASN A 9 32.73 27.55 40.48
C ASN A 9 31.73 28.42 39.68
N ALA A 10 30.93 29.20 40.39
CA ALA A 10 30.15 30.33 39.85
C ALA A 10 29.63 31.16 41.04
N GLN A 11 30.42 32.12 41.51
CA GLN A 11 30.24 33.57 41.28
C GLN A 11 29.00 34.19 41.97
N PRO A 12 29.19 35.09 42.95
CA PRO A 12 28.14 36.00 43.44
C PRO A 12 28.11 37.30 42.60
N PRO A 13 27.28 38.30 42.95
CA PRO A 13 25.84 38.46 42.73
C PRO A 13 25.55 39.52 41.63
N GLN A 14 24.41 39.43 40.91
CA GLN A 14 23.91 40.54 40.12
C GLN A 14 22.38 40.68 40.23
N PRO A 15 21.87 41.71 40.94
CA PRO A 15 20.48 42.14 40.83
C PRO A 15 20.38 43.19 39.71
N LEU A 16 19.78 42.83 38.57
CA LEU A 16 19.48 43.78 37.50
C LEU A 16 18.01 43.69 37.07
N SER A 17 17.25 44.61 37.66
CA SER A 17 16.29 45.50 37.00
C SER A 17 15.02 44.95 36.33
N ARG A 18 13.90 45.22 37.04
CA ARG A 18 12.58 45.71 36.55
C ARG A 18 12.30 45.61 35.05
N ASN A 19 11.32 44.77 34.69
CA ASN A 19 10.45 45.04 33.54
C ASN A 19 9.05 44.47 33.81
N SER A 20 8.18 45.30 34.37
CA SER A 20 6.75 45.02 34.47
C SER A 20 6.11 45.15 33.08
N ALA A 21 5.71 44.02 32.51
CA ALA A 21 4.77 43.95 31.39
C ALA A 21 3.67 42.93 31.74
N PRO A 22 2.37 43.30 31.71
CA PRO A 22 1.28 42.35 31.87
C PRO A 22 1.25 41.44 30.63
N SER A 23 1.69 40.20 30.79
CA SER A 23 1.61 39.21 29.71
C SER A 23 0.23 38.57 29.67
N ALA A 24 -0.29 38.53 28.44
CA ALA A 24 -1.62 38.17 27.96
C ALA A 24 -2.28 36.91 28.56
N PRO A 25 -3.62 36.76 28.45
CA PRO A 25 -4.35 35.57 28.89
C PRO A 25 -3.82 34.30 28.19
N PRO A 26 -4.02 33.11 28.82
CA PRO A 26 -3.52 31.85 28.26
C PRO A 26 -4.15 31.60 26.89
N ALA A 27 -3.32 31.44 25.87
CA ALA A 27 -3.75 30.90 24.59
C ALA A 27 -4.30 29.49 24.83
N ALA A 28 -5.54 29.25 24.40
CA ALA A 28 -6.14 27.93 24.40
C ALA A 28 -5.21 26.95 23.63
N PRO A 29 -5.09 25.69 24.08
CA PRO A 29 -4.27 24.71 23.38
C PRO A 29 -4.77 24.56 21.93
N PRO A 30 -3.85 24.35 20.96
CA PRO A 30 -4.25 24.10 19.59
C PRO A 30 -5.14 22.87 19.55
N ALA A 31 -6.33 23.01 18.98
CA ALA A 31 -7.19 21.89 18.67
C ALA A 31 -6.41 20.95 17.74
N VAL A 32 -6.05 19.77 18.23
CA VAL A 32 -5.48 18.70 17.43
C VAL A 32 -6.55 18.33 16.39
N ALA A 33 -6.33 18.77 15.15
CA ALA A 33 -7.13 18.30 14.03
C ALA A 33 -7.00 16.77 13.97
N PRO A 34 -8.10 16.02 13.75
CA PRO A 34 -8.02 14.59 13.56
C PRO A 34 -7.07 14.29 12.39
N PRO A 35 -6.25 13.22 12.46
CA PRO A 35 -5.48 12.79 11.31
C PRO A 35 -6.45 12.58 10.14
N ALA A 36 -6.19 13.27 9.03
CA ALA A 36 -6.94 13.04 7.80
C ALA A 36 -6.89 11.54 7.49
N PRO A 37 -8.01 10.92 7.05
CA PRO A 37 -7.97 9.53 6.63
C PRO A 37 -6.93 9.45 5.51
N ILE A 38 -5.85 8.72 5.77
CA ILE A 38 -4.95 8.28 4.73
C ILE A 38 -5.82 7.46 3.76
N THR A 39 -6.25 8.09 2.67
CA THR A 39 -6.78 7.34 1.55
C THR A 39 -5.61 6.50 1.08
N GLN A 40 -5.57 5.25 1.52
CA GLN A 40 -4.69 4.25 0.98
C GLN A 40 -5.17 4.03 -0.45
N ALA A 41 -4.80 4.93 -1.38
CA ALA A 41 -4.70 4.52 -2.76
C ALA A 41 -3.87 3.24 -2.73
N PRO A 42 -4.34 2.11 -3.30
CA PRO A 42 -3.61 0.87 -3.20
C PRO A 42 -2.22 1.10 -3.82
N LEU A 43 -1.23 1.28 -2.94
CA LEU A 43 0.20 1.26 -3.24
C LEU A 43 0.56 -0.20 -3.51
N GLN A 44 -0.01 -0.74 -4.56
CA GLN A 44 0.35 -2.02 -5.12
C GLN A 44 0.84 -1.63 -6.51
N ALA A 45 2.10 -1.93 -6.82
CA ALA A 45 2.57 -1.87 -8.20
C ALA A 45 1.57 -2.67 -9.03
N ALA A 46 0.62 -1.98 -9.66
CA ALA A 46 -0.52 -2.63 -10.25
C ALA A 46 0.03 -3.58 -11.30
N PRO A 47 -0.30 -4.88 -11.25
CA PRO A 47 0.09 -5.78 -12.32
C PRO A 47 -0.35 -5.14 -13.63
N SER A 48 0.63 -4.86 -14.49
CA SER A 48 0.35 -4.14 -15.73
C SER A 48 -0.37 -5.03 -16.74
N TYR A 49 -0.38 -6.34 -16.51
CA TYR A 49 -0.99 -7.33 -17.38
C TYR A 49 -1.76 -8.37 -16.57
N TYR A 50 -3.03 -8.53 -16.87
CA TYR A 50 -3.92 -9.54 -16.30
C TYR A 50 -4.27 -10.55 -17.38
N VAL A 51 -4.13 -11.83 -17.08
CA VAL A 51 -4.63 -12.88 -17.98
C VAL A 51 -6.00 -13.28 -17.47
N VAL A 52 -7.02 -13.04 -18.28
CA VAL A 52 -8.42 -13.38 -17.99
C VAL A 52 -8.93 -14.40 -19.00
N THR A 53 -9.89 -15.22 -18.61
CA THR A 53 -10.61 -16.13 -19.52
C THR A 53 -12.10 -16.02 -19.28
N ASP A 54 -12.89 -16.41 -20.27
CA ASP A 54 -14.34 -16.44 -20.14
C ASP A 54 -14.77 -17.52 -19.14
N TYR A 55 -15.71 -17.17 -18.27
CA TYR A 55 -16.27 -18.12 -17.32
C TYR A 55 -17.47 -18.83 -17.96
N SER A 56 -17.24 -20.04 -18.48
CA SER A 56 -18.33 -20.88 -19.04
C SER A 56 -18.94 -21.85 -18.01
N GLY A 57 -18.27 -22.07 -16.87
CA GLY A 57 -18.78 -22.93 -15.79
C GLY A 57 -17.66 -23.47 -14.89
N ALA A 58 -18.01 -24.48 -14.08
CA ALA A 58 -17.08 -25.11 -13.13
C ALA A 58 -15.82 -25.66 -13.81
N SER A 59 -15.95 -26.30 -14.98
CA SER A 59 -14.81 -26.85 -15.73
C SER A 59 -13.80 -25.78 -16.13
N SER A 60 -14.26 -24.59 -16.56
CA SER A 60 -13.37 -23.47 -16.91
C SER A 60 -12.59 -22.96 -15.70
N LEU A 61 -13.24 -22.92 -14.53
CA LEU A 61 -12.60 -22.52 -13.28
C LEU A 61 -11.59 -23.57 -12.81
N GLU A 62 -11.92 -24.85 -12.89
CA GLU A 62 -11.01 -25.94 -12.52
C GLU A 62 -9.76 -25.94 -13.42
N SER A 63 -9.94 -25.79 -14.75
CA SER A 63 -8.84 -25.65 -15.70
C SER A 63 -7.98 -24.43 -15.42
N ALA A 64 -8.61 -23.29 -15.14
CA ALA A 64 -7.91 -22.07 -14.75
C ALA A 64 -7.12 -22.24 -13.45
N ARG A 65 -7.70 -22.89 -12.43
CA ARG A 65 -7.03 -23.19 -11.15
C ARG A 65 -5.91 -24.20 -11.28
N GLY A 66 -6.03 -25.14 -12.21
CA GLY A 66 -4.97 -26.10 -12.55
C GLY A 66 -3.76 -25.43 -13.18
N ALA A 67 -3.98 -24.42 -14.03
CA ALA A 67 -2.91 -23.64 -14.63
C ALA A 67 -2.32 -22.61 -13.65
N VAL A 68 -3.17 -21.93 -12.87
CA VAL A 68 -2.76 -20.96 -11.87
C VAL A 68 -3.59 -21.17 -10.61
N GLY A 69 -2.97 -21.62 -9.53
CA GLY A 69 -3.69 -21.90 -8.27
C GLY A 69 -4.42 -20.70 -7.67
N ASP A 70 -3.97 -19.49 -8.02
CA ASP A 70 -4.59 -18.21 -7.63
C ASP A 70 -5.69 -17.76 -8.60
N ALA A 71 -6.08 -18.55 -9.59
CA ALA A 71 -7.13 -18.17 -10.52
C ALA A 71 -8.48 -18.06 -9.80
N TYR A 72 -9.16 -16.93 -9.98
CA TYR A 72 -10.46 -16.68 -9.36
C TYR A 72 -11.44 -16.03 -10.33
N VAL A 73 -12.72 -16.32 -10.13
CA VAL A 73 -13.79 -15.67 -10.86
C VAL A 73 -13.99 -14.26 -10.34
N ARG A 74 -13.96 -13.30 -11.26
CA ARG A 74 -14.27 -11.90 -10.99
C ARG A 74 -15.36 -11.44 -11.95
N ASN A 75 -16.33 -10.72 -11.40
CA ASN A 75 -17.31 -10.03 -12.21
C ASN A 75 -16.69 -8.71 -12.70
N PHE A 76 -16.59 -8.57 -14.02
CA PHE A 76 -16.23 -7.33 -14.68
C PHE A 76 -17.50 -6.71 -15.26
N SER A 77 -17.48 -5.41 -15.57
CA SER A 77 -18.61 -4.75 -16.24
C SER A 77 -18.99 -5.39 -17.59
N SER A 78 -18.06 -6.15 -18.19
CA SER A 78 -18.28 -6.88 -19.44
C SER A 78 -18.78 -8.32 -19.25
N GLY A 79 -19.02 -8.76 -18.01
CA GLY A 79 -19.43 -10.12 -17.67
C GLY A 79 -18.54 -10.80 -16.62
N THR A 80 -18.93 -12.01 -16.23
CA THR A 80 -18.16 -12.86 -15.31
C THR A 80 -16.97 -13.47 -16.06
N ARG A 81 -15.75 -13.20 -15.60
CA ARG A 81 -14.51 -13.75 -16.17
C ARG A 81 -13.65 -14.33 -15.08
N ILE A 82 -12.84 -15.33 -15.43
CA ILE A 82 -11.84 -15.85 -14.51
C ILE A 82 -10.57 -15.06 -14.72
N GLN A 83 -10.12 -14.35 -13.68
CA GLN A 83 -8.77 -13.82 -13.64
C GLN A 83 -7.85 -14.97 -13.28
N MET A 84 -7.03 -15.39 -14.23
CA MET A 84 -6.12 -16.52 -14.05
C MET A 84 -4.81 -16.07 -13.41
N GLY A 85 -4.33 -14.88 -13.76
CA GLY A 85 -3.10 -14.37 -13.17
C GLY A 85 -2.91 -12.90 -13.44
N ALA A 86 -2.02 -12.30 -12.65
CA ALA A 86 -1.64 -10.91 -12.79
C ALA A 86 -0.10 -10.86 -12.81
N PHE A 87 0.44 -10.33 -13.90
CA PHE A 87 1.86 -10.29 -14.17
C PHE A 87 2.31 -8.83 -14.34
N SER A 88 3.52 -8.53 -13.88
CA SER A 88 4.16 -7.24 -14.12
C SER A 88 4.80 -7.14 -15.52
N GLN A 89 4.93 -8.27 -16.24
CA GLN A 89 5.65 -8.36 -17.50
C GLN A 89 4.79 -9.04 -18.57
N GLU A 90 4.67 -8.41 -19.74
CA GLU A 90 3.84 -8.91 -20.84
C GLU A 90 4.25 -10.33 -21.27
N SER A 91 5.56 -10.60 -21.37
CA SER A 91 6.07 -11.90 -21.84
C SER A 91 5.59 -13.06 -20.97
N SER A 92 5.52 -12.87 -19.65
CA SER A 92 5.01 -13.88 -18.71
C SER A 92 3.50 -14.09 -18.87
N ALA A 93 2.75 -12.99 -19.02
CA ALA A 93 1.32 -13.05 -19.28
C ALA A 93 1.00 -13.77 -20.60
N ARG A 94 1.77 -13.47 -21.64
CA ARG A 94 1.62 -14.03 -22.99
C ARG A 94 2.03 -15.50 -23.03
N ASN A 95 3.05 -15.90 -22.27
CA ASN A 95 3.44 -17.30 -22.13
C ASN A 95 2.32 -18.12 -21.47
N LEU A 96 1.74 -17.58 -20.39
CA LEU A 96 0.59 -18.22 -19.75
C LEU A 96 -0.60 -18.30 -20.72
N GLN A 97 -0.92 -17.22 -21.43
CA GLN A 97 -1.98 -17.18 -22.44
C GLN A 97 -1.78 -18.30 -23.49
N GLN A 98 -0.59 -18.42 -24.08
CA GLN A 98 -0.28 -19.46 -25.08
C GLN A 98 -0.43 -20.87 -24.51
N GLN A 99 -0.01 -21.08 -23.26
CA GLN A 99 -0.16 -22.36 -22.57
C GLN A 99 -1.63 -22.72 -22.36
N LEU A 100 -2.44 -21.73 -21.97
CA LEU A 100 -3.88 -21.89 -21.78
C LEU A 100 -4.61 -22.16 -23.09
N GLU A 101 -4.29 -21.43 -24.16
CA GLU A 101 -4.85 -21.67 -25.48
C GLU A 101 -4.50 -23.06 -26.02
N SER A 102 -3.27 -23.54 -25.75
CA SER A 102 -2.85 -24.91 -26.10
C SER A 102 -3.64 -25.98 -25.34
N GLN A 103 -4.19 -25.63 -24.18
CA GLN A 103 -5.11 -26.48 -23.41
C GLN A 103 -6.58 -26.30 -23.81
N GLY A 104 -6.85 -25.46 -24.82
CA GLY A 104 -8.21 -25.14 -25.27
C GLY A 104 -8.93 -24.11 -24.39
N ILE A 105 -8.20 -23.40 -23.53
CA ILE A 105 -8.76 -22.37 -22.63
C ILE A 105 -8.56 -21.00 -23.29
N PRO A 106 -9.62 -20.30 -23.68
CA PRO A 106 -9.50 -19.01 -24.36
C PRO A 106 -9.04 -17.93 -23.37
N ALA A 107 -7.74 -17.62 -23.39
CA ALA A 107 -7.13 -16.63 -22.52
C ALA A 107 -6.93 -15.30 -23.24
N GLN A 108 -7.15 -14.19 -22.51
CA GLN A 108 -6.97 -12.83 -22.98
C GLN A 108 -6.06 -12.09 -22.02
N VAL A 109 -5.00 -11.48 -22.54
CA VAL A 109 -4.16 -10.56 -21.75
C VAL A 109 -4.75 -9.17 -21.85
N ILE A 110 -5.17 -8.60 -20.72
CA ILE A 110 -5.67 -7.23 -20.60
C ILE A 110 -4.75 -6.43 -19.68
N SER A 111 -4.44 -5.20 -20.05
CA SER A 111 -3.81 -4.21 -19.16
C SER A 111 -4.89 -3.32 -18.56
N PRO A 112 -4.77 -2.90 -17.28
CA PRO A 112 -5.75 -2.03 -16.62
C PRO A 112 -5.80 -0.62 -17.22
#